data_AF-A0A0B5QTD7-F1
#
_entry.id   AF-A0A0B5QTD7-F1
#
_cell.length_a   1.000
_cell.length_b   1.000
_cell.length_c   1.000
_cell.angle_alpha   90.00
_cell.angle_beta   90.00
_cell.angle_gamma   90.00
#
_symmetry.space_group_name_H-M   'P 1'
#
loop_
_entity.id
_entity.type
_entity.pdbx_description
1 polymer ?
#
loop_
_entity_poly.entity_id
_entity_poly.type
_entity_poly.pdbx_seq_one_letter_code
_entity_poly.pdbx_strand_id
1 'polypeptide(L)'
;MTLKSLYTFFKAYFNYVTSGNRAYARAISEAMAVIRDTLAQKTLNPIQIYLHKQFSFKLAKDMLQKAVSLAMSQYQDPFNEIQYFKITVTIDKSFISTNHKGINIPIEGGWDNKNNKLIIITFSQPSNMIDEVRVIKGLIKEFTIVGTLPANIKTVAYWDLSKGKIVEIDYQPLQPVDKQSLINAANRI
;
A
#
# COMPACT_ATOMS: atom_id res chain seq x y z
N MET A 1 -4.16 -17.76 6.54
CA MET A 1 -3.57 -16.71 7.39
C MET A 1 -3.75 -15.39 6.66
N THR A 2 -4.12 -14.31 7.34
CA THR A 2 -4.21 -12.98 6.72
C THR A 2 -3.04 -12.12 7.16
N LEU A 3 -2.29 -11.59 6.21
CA LEU A 3 -1.17 -10.69 6.49
C LEU A 3 -1.68 -9.32 6.94
N LYS A 4 -0.86 -8.60 7.71
CA LYS A 4 -1.20 -7.25 8.17
C LYS A 4 -1.20 -6.22 7.04
N SER A 5 -0.31 -6.39 6.06
CA SER A 5 -0.19 -5.52 4.89
C SER A 5 0.59 -6.23 3.77
N LEU A 6 0.53 -5.67 2.56
CA LEU A 6 1.40 -6.04 1.45
C LEU A 6 2.89 -6.00 1.83
N TYR A 7 3.29 -5.07 2.70
CA TYR A 7 4.67 -4.95 3.15
C TYR A 7 5.18 -6.20 3.90
N THR A 8 4.30 -6.93 4.62
CA THR A 8 4.67 -8.22 5.21
C THR A 8 5.09 -9.23 4.14
N PHE A 9 4.42 -9.24 3.00
CA PHE A 9 4.79 -10.11 1.88
C PHE A 9 6.09 -9.65 1.22
N PHE A 10 6.26 -8.34 0.97
CA PHE A 10 7.51 -7.79 0.42
C PHE A 10 8.72 -8.12 1.28
N LYS A 11 8.58 -8.12 2.61
CA LYS A 11 9.66 -8.56 3.50
C LYS A 11 10.11 -9.99 3.22
N ALA A 12 9.19 -10.92 3.04
CA ALA A 12 9.51 -12.32 2.75
C ALA A 12 10.06 -12.50 1.33
N TYR A 13 9.55 -11.73 0.37
CA TYR A 13 9.97 -11.78 -1.03
C TYR A 13 11.38 -11.20 -1.23
N PHE A 14 11.61 -9.95 -0.80
CA PHE A 14 12.86 -9.23 -0.99
C PHE A 14 13.88 -9.43 0.14
N ASN A 15 13.55 -10.22 1.15
CA ASN A 15 14.37 -10.41 2.35
C ASN A 15 14.73 -9.07 3.03
N TYR A 16 13.78 -8.15 3.14
CA TYR A 16 14.01 -6.86 3.78
C TYR A 16 14.31 -7.05 5.28
N VAL A 17 15.55 -6.81 5.66
CA VAL A 17 15.98 -6.80 7.06
C VAL A 17 15.45 -5.53 7.73
N THR A 18 14.62 -5.68 8.76
CA THR A 18 14.15 -4.52 9.53
C THR A 18 14.29 -4.75 11.02
N SER A 19 15.01 -3.87 11.71
CA SER A 19 14.86 -3.62 13.13
C SER A 19 13.67 -2.66 13.32
N GLY A 20 12.51 -3.20 13.70
CA GLY A 20 11.29 -2.40 13.80
C GLY A 20 11.25 -1.56 15.08
N ASN A 21 11.16 -0.23 14.95
CA ASN A 21 10.78 0.63 16.07
C ASN A 21 9.26 0.54 16.30
N ARG A 22 8.83 0.02 17.46
CA ARG A 22 7.40 -0.16 17.80
C ARG A 22 6.61 1.15 17.78
N ALA A 23 7.20 2.25 18.25
CA ALA A 23 6.54 3.55 18.24
C ALA A 23 6.34 4.06 16.80
N TYR A 24 7.32 3.82 15.92
CA TYR A 24 7.20 4.15 14.50
C TYR A 24 6.10 3.32 13.82
N ALA A 25 6.07 2.01 14.06
CA ALA A 25 5.02 1.13 13.54
C ALA A 25 3.61 1.54 14.02
N ARG A 26 3.49 2.00 15.26
CA ARG A 26 2.23 2.54 15.79
C ARG A 26 1.83 3.83 15.08
N ALA A 27 2.76 4.76 14.88
CA ALA A 27 2.49 6.00 14.15
C ALA A 27 2.03 5.73 12.70
N ILE A 28 2.68 4.78 12.00
CA ILE A 28 2.25 4.30 10.68
C ILE A 28 0.81 3.79 10.72
N SER A 29 0.49 2.93 11.69
CA SER A 29 -0.84 2.33 11.80
C SER A 29 -1.92 3.38 12.03
N GLU A 30 -1.65 4.38 12.87
CA GLU A 30 -2.58 5.48 13.13
C GLU A 30 -2.74 6.39 11.90
N ALA A 31 -1.63 6.75 11.24
CA ALA A 31 -1.69 7.55 10.02
C ALA A 31 -2.47 6.84 8.90
N MET A 32 -2.21 5.55 8.66
CA MET A 32 -2.95 4.77 7.67
C MET A 32 -4.44 4.68 8.00
N ALA A 33 -4.82 4.50 9.26
CA ALA A 33 -6.23 4.49 9.65
C ALA A 33 -6.93 5.80 9.28
N VAL A 34 -6.31 6.94 9.61
CA VAL A 34 -6.87 8.26 9.29
C VAL A 34 -6.92 8.52 7.78
N ILE A 35 -5.90 8.10 7.02
CA ILE A 35 -5.89 8.22 5.55
C ILE A 35 -7.04 7.41 4.93
N ARG A 36 -7.24 6.16 5.40
CA ARG A 36 -8.36 5.33 4.93
C ARG A 36 -9.69 6.01 5.19
N ASP A 37 -9.91 6.53 6.40
CA ASP A 37 -11.15 7.22 6.75
C ASP A 37 -11.37 8.47 5.88
N THR A 38 -10.30 9.22 5.62
CA THR A 38 -10.33 10.43 4.77
C THR A 38 -10.74 10.11 3.33
N LEU A 39 -10.14 9.08 2.73
CA LEU A 39 -10.46 8.66 1.36
C LEU A 39 -11.84 7.98 1.26
N ALA A 40 -12.24 7.22 2.30
CA ALA A 40 -13.55 6.57 2.34
C ALA A 40 -14.69 7.59 2.49
N GLN A 41 -14.50 8.61 3.32
CA GLN A 41 -15.48 9.67 3.56
C GLN A 41 -15.41 10.80 2.53
N LYS A 42 -14.39 10.78 1.65
CA LYS A 42 -14.13 11.81 0.63
C LYS A 42 -14.06 13.22 1.20
N THR A 43 -13.40 13.36 2.34
CA THR A 43 -13.26 14.64 3.03
C THR A 43 -11.97 14.71 3.84
N LEU A 44 -11.42 15.90 3.98
CA LEU A 44 -10.23 16.19 4.79
C LEU A 44 -10.50 16.08 6.31
N ASN A 45 -11.78 16.01 6.72
CA ASN A 45 -12.20 16.08 8.12
C ASN A 45 -11.48 15.09 9.05
N PRO A 46 -11.30 13.79 8.73
CA PRO A 46 -10.61 12.86 9.64
C PRO A 46 -9.16 13.28 9.92
N ILE A 47 -8.44 13.79 8.91
CA ILE A 47 -7.10 14.35 9.10
C ILE A 47 -7.16 15.58 9.99
N GLN A 48 -8.04 16.53 9.70
CA GLN A 48 -8.18 17.75 10.51
C GLN A 48 -8.47 17.42 11.98
N ILE A 49 -9.39 16.49 12.25
CA ILE A 49 -9.70 16.04 13.61
C ILE A 49 -8.46 15.44 14.29
N TYR A 50 -7.72 14.56 13.60
CA TYR A 50 -6.52 13.95 14.17
C TYR A 50 -5.42 14.98 14.47
N LEU A 51 -5.25 15.98 13.59
CA LEU A 51 -4.26 17.05 13.79
C LEU A 51 -4.55 17.92 15.03
N HIS A 52 -5.81 18.09 15.42
CA HIS A 52 -6.19 18.86 16.61
C HIS A 52 -6.31 18.01 17.89
N LYS A 53 -6.13 16.69 17.80
CA LYS A 53 -6.21 15.80 18.98
C LYS A 53 -5.05 16.07 19.96
N GLN A 54 -5.40 16.23 21.24
CA GLN A 54 -4.45 16.55 22.32
C GLN A 54 -3.40 15.45 22.55
N PHE A 55 -3.79 14.18 22.47
CA PHE A 55 -2.92 13.01 22.69
C PHE A 55 -2.67 12.20 21.41
N SER A 56 -2.16 12.85 20.38
CA SER A 56 -1.79 12.23 19.08
C SER A 56 -0.29 11.98 18.97
N PHE A 57 0.13 11.00 18.18
CA PHE A 57 1.55 10.81 17.85
C PHE A 57 2.05 11.91 16.92
N LYS A 58 3.10 12.63 17.34
CA LYS A 58 3.75 13.66 16.51
C LYS A 58 4.14 13.11 15.13
N LEU A 59 4.75 11.93 15.09
CA LEU A 59 5.13 11.28 13.84
C LEU A 59 3.93 11.01 12.91
N ALA A 60 2.79 10.60 13.46
CA ALA A 60 1.58 10.39 12.67
C ALA A 60 1.06 11.74 12.13
N LYS A 61 1.05 12.80 12.94
CA LYS A 61 0.72 14.16 12.48
C LYS A 61 1.62 14.60 11.32
N ASP A 62 2.93 14.40 11.45
CA ASP A 62 3.91 14.78 10.43
C ASP A 62 3.70 13.99 9.12
N MET A 63 3.29 12.73 9.19
CA MET A 63 2.94 11.90 8.03
C MET A 63 1.64 12.38 7.37
N LEU A 64 0.61 12.69 8.16
CA LEU A 64 -0.67 13.17 7.65
C LEU A 64 -0.55 14.54 6.99
N GLN A 65 0.23 15.46 7.56
CA GLN A 65 0.51 16.75 6.94
C GLN A 65 1.21 16.57 5.58
N LYS A 66 2.17 15.64 5.48
CA LYS A 66 2.81 15.32 4.19
C LYS A 66 1.82 14.68 3.21
N ALA A 67 0.93 13.82 3.67
CA ALA A 67 -0.11 13.24 2.81
C ALA A 67 -1.01 14.33 2.21
N VAL A 68 -1.44 15.31 3.01
CA VAL A 68 -2.22 16.46 2.52
C VAL A 68 -1.41 17.31 1.54
N SER A 69 -0.16 17.63 1.88
CA SER A 69 0.72 18.43 1.02
C SER A 69 0.94 17.77 -0.34
N LEU A 70 1.25 16.47 -0.35
CA LEU A 70 1.41 15.69 -1.58
C LEU A 70 0.10 15.68 -2.39
N ALA A 71 -1.03 15.43 -1.74
CA ALA A 71 -2.31 15.37 -2.42
C ALA A 71 -2.69 16.72 -3.06
N MET A 72 -2.57 17.82 -2.33
CA MET A 72 -2.86 19.17 -2.84
C MET A 72 -1.87 19.62 -3.92
N SER A 73 -0.65 19.08 -3.94
CA SER A 73 0.33 19.37 -5.01
C SER A 73 -0.01 18.68 -6.34
N GLN A 74 -0.82 17.61 -6.30
CA GLN A 74 -1.14 16.78 -7.46
C GLN A 74 -2.58 16.97 -7.95
N TYR A 75 -3.48 17.40 -7.07
CA TYR A 75 -4.93 17.44 -7.32
C TYR A 75 -5.54 18.76 -6.85
N GLN A 76 -6.60 19.20 -7.52
CA GLN A 76 -7.35 20.38 -7.10
C GLN A 76 -8.31 20.04 -5.96
N ASP A 77 -8.92 18.85 -6.02
CA ASP A 77 -9.79 18.31 -4.97
C ASP A 77 -9.43 16.85 -4.68
N PRO A 78 -8.28 16.60 -4.01
CA PRO A 78 -7.72 15.26 -3.87
C PRO A 78 -8.65 14.24 -3.24
N PHE A 79 -9.54 14.66 -2.32
CA PHE A 79 -10.38 13.74 -1.57
C PHE A 79 -11.64 13.32 -2.33
N ASN A 80 -12.01 14.05 -3.39
CA ASN A 80 -13.02 13.62 -4.35
C ASN A 80 -12.40 12.91 -5.57
N GLU A 81 -11.18 13.29 -5.95
CA GLU A 81 -10.48 12.73 -7.11
C GLU A 81 -9.84 11.36 -6.83
N ILE A 82 -9.38 11.11 -5.60
CA ILE A 82 -8.77 9.85 -5.20
C ILE A 82 -9.79 8.97 -4.48
N GLN A 83 -10.02 7.78 -5.01
CA GLN A 83 -10.88 6.78 -4.40
C GLN A 83 -10.05 5.81 -3.55
N TYR A 84 -10.52 5.47 -2.36
CA TYR A 84 -9.91 4.37 -1.63
C TYR A 84 -10.20 3.03 -2.36
N PHE A 85 -9.17 2.22 -2.53
CA PHE A 85 -9.34 0.83 -2.95
C PHE A 85 -8.69 -0.12 -1.95
N LYS A 86 -9.27 -1.31 -1.85
CA LYS A 86 -8.70 -2.43 -1.10
C LYS A 86 -9.09 -3.72 -1.78
N ILE A 87 -8.09 -4.53 -2.08
CA ILE A 87 -8.24 -5.90 -2.55
C ILE A 87 -7.49 -6.86 -1.62
N THR A 88 -7.84 -8.12 -1.69
CA THR A 88 -7.10 -9.21 -1.05
C THR A 88 -6.73 -10.23 -2.10
N VAL A 89 -5.43 -10.51 -2.23
CA VAL A 89 -4.93 -11.61 -3.05
C VAL A 89 -4.79 -12.85 -2.19
N THR A 90 -5.32 -13.98 -2.63
CA THR A 90 -5.26 -15.25 -1.89
C THR A 90 -4.38 -16.27 -2.59
N ILE A 91 -3.29 -16.66 -1.93
CA ILE A 91 -2.48 -17.82 -2.30
C ILE A 91 -3.09 -19.03 -1.60
N ASP A 92 -3.61 -19.98 -2.38
CA ASP A 92 -4.30 -21.16 -1.85
C ASP A 92 -3.35 -22.09 -1.07
N LYS A 93 -3.93 -22.87 -0.14
CA LYS A 93 -3.20 -23.85 0.67
C LYS A 93 -2.42 -24.87 -0.18
N SER A 94 -2.93 -25.21 -1.36
CA SER A 94 -2.30 -26.20 -2.26
C SER A 94 -0.93 -25.76 -2.78
N PHE A 95 -0.61 -24.46 -2.69
CA PHE A 95 0.68 -23.92 -3.12
C PHE A 95 1.66 -23.71 -1.96
N ILE A 96 1.24 -23.87 -0.70
CA ILE A 96 2.10 -23.61 0.45
C ILE A 96 2.43 -24.88 1.22
N SER A 97 3.67 -24.98 1.67
CA SER A 97 4.21 -26.10 2.46
C SER A 97 4.04 -25.90 3.96
N THR A 98 3.60 -24.71 4.39
CA THR A 98 3.31 -24.41 5.79
C THR A 98 1.94 -24.96 6.19
N ASN A 99 1.68 -25.11 7.50
CA ASN A 99 0.38 -25.60 8.01
C ASN A 99 -0.76 -24.58 7.87
N HIS A 100 -0.57 -23.50 7.12
CA HIS A 100 -1.57 -22.46 6.92
C HIS A 100 -2.63 -22.90 5.91
N LYS A 101 -3.88 -22.46 6.10
CA LYS A 101 -4.99 -22.71 5.15
C LYS A 101 -4.94 -21.79 3.90
N GLY A 102 -3.76 -21.38 3.46
CA GLY A 102 -3.53 -20.32 2.47
C GLY A 102 -3.07 -19.00 3.08
N ILE A 103 -2.62 -18.06 2.25
CA ILE A 103 -2.16 -16.72 2.65
C ILE A 103 -2.99 -15.65 1.94
N ASN A 104 -3.63 -14.79 2.72
CA ASN A 104 -4.38 -13.63 2.24
C ASN A 104 -3.51 -12.37 2.38
N ILE A 105 -3.23 -11.72 1.27
CA ILE A 105 -2.35 -10.56 1.16
C ILE A 105 -3.21 -9.33 0.85
N PRO A 106 -3.44 -8.43 1.80
CA PRO A 106 -4.19 -7.20 1.53
C PRO A 106 -3.32 -6.21 0.76
N ILE A 107 -3.90 -5.63 -0.30
CA ILE A 107 -3.34 -4.52 -1.07
C ILE A 107 -4.33 -3.37 -1.00
N GLU A 108 -3.88 -2.21 -0.56
CA GLU A 108 -4.73 -1.04 -0.37
C GLU A 108 -3.99 0.24 -0.76
N GLY A 109 -4.76 1.28 -1.04
CA GLY A 109 -4.21 2.58 -1.40
C GLY A 109 -5.26 3.52 -1.99
N GLY A 110 -4.78 4.48 -2.77
CA GLY A 110 -5.62 5.38 -3.55
C GLY A 110 -5.73 4.92 -5.00
N TRP A 111 -6.85 5.24 -5.63
CA TRP A 111 -7.09 5.08 -7.05
C TRP A 111 -7.53 6.40 -7.64
N ASP A 112 -6.71 6.94 -8.54
CA ASP A 112 -7.04 8.08 -9.38
C ASP A 112 -7.54 7.56 -10.73
N ASN A 113 -8.86 7.52 -10.88
CA ASN A 113 -9.52 6.99 -12.06
C ASN A 113 -9.29 7.84 -13.31
N LYS A 114 -9.10 9.16 -13.15
CA LYS A 114 -8.92 10.09 -14.27
C LYS A 114 -7.59 9.84 -14.97
N ASN A 115 -6.53 9.59 -14.21
CA ASN A 115 -5.20 9.35 -14.75
C ASN A 115 -4.82 7.85 -14.82
N ASN A 116 -5.72 6.96 -14.41
CA ASN A 116 -5.47 5.52 -14.23
C ASN A 116 -4.23 5.24 -13.36
N LYS A 117 -4.14 5.94 -12.22
CA LYS A 117 -2.97 5.95 -11.34
C LYS A 117 -3.29 5.28 -10.00
N LEU A 118 -2.53 4.22 -9.69
CA LEU A 118 -2.56 3.55 -8.40
C LEU A 118 -1.63 4.26 -7.42
N ILE A 119 -2.13 4.68 -6.27
CA ILE A 119 -1.35 5.37 -5.24
C ILE A 119 -1.07 4.41 -4.09
N ILE A 120 0.20 4.10 -3.87
CA ILE A 120 0.67 3.26 -2.76
C ILE A 120 1.32 4.16 -1.71
N ILE A 121 0.75 4.14 -0.50
CA ILE A 121 1.31 4.88 0.63
C ILE A 121 2.46 4.08 1.24
N THR A 122 3.63 4.70 1.34
CA THR A 122 4.80 4.12 2.01
C THR A 122 5.35 5.06 3.08
N PHE A 123 6.04 4.47 4.05
CA PHE A 123 6.61 5.16 5.21
C PHE A 123 8.14 5.02 5.26
N SER A 124 8.71 4.49 4.20
CA SER A 124 10.14 4.42 3.96
C SER A 124 10.33 4.22 2.47
N GLN A 125 11.37 4.80 1.90
CA GLN A 125 11.70 4.53 0.51
C GLN A 125 12.08 3.05 0.36
N PRO A 126 11.31 2.23 -0.37
CA PRO A 126 11.78 0.92 -0.76
C PRO A 126 12.93 1.11 -1.74
N SER A 127 14.02 0.36 -1.56
CA SER A 127 15.17 0.44 -2.47
C SER A 127 14.85 -0.09 -3.87
N ASN A 128 13.70 -0.77 -4.05
CA ASN A 128 13.37 -1.47 -5.27
C ASN A 128 11.88 -1.40 -5.66
N MET A 129 11.34 -0.18 -5.76
CA MET A 129 9.92 0.03 -6.08
C MET A 129 9.50 -0.56 -7.43
N ILE A 130 10.41 -0.61 -8.43
CA ILE A 130 10.11 -1.24 -9.73
C ILE A 130 9.81 -2.73 -9.54
N ASP A 131 10.65 -3.45 -8.81
CA ASP A 131 10.40 -4.87 -8.57
C ASP A 131 9.19 -5.09 -7.64
N GLU A 132 8.91 -4.20 -6.69
CA GLU A 132 7.66 -4.25 -5.92
C GLU A 132 6.42 -4.16 -6.81
N VAL A 133 6.41 -3.27 -7.81
CA VAL A 133 5.32 -3.19 -8.79
C VAL A 133 5.21 -4.48 -9.60
N ARG A 134 6.34 -5.09 -10.00
CA ARG A 134 6.35 -6.40 -10.69
C ARG A 134 5.78 -7.51 -9.81
N VAL A 135 6.05 -7.48 -8.50
CA VAL A 135 5.46 -8.40 -7.52
C VAL A 135 3.96 -8.19 -7.39
N ILE A 136 3.49 -6.94 -7.27
CA ILE A 136 2.05 -6.62 -7.23
C ILE A 136 1.35 -7.12 -8.50
N LYS A 137 1.94 -6.88 -9.68
CA LYS A 137 1.42 -7.33 -10.97
C LYS A 137 1.36 -8.86 -11.03
N GLY A 138 2.38 -9.55 -10.56
CA GLY A 138 2.39 -11.02 -10.45
C GLY A 138 1.32 -11.54 -9.49
N LEU A 139 1.20 -10.95 -8.30
CA LEU A 139 0.18 -11.34 -7.32
C LEU A 139 -1.25 -11.21 -7.87
N ILE A 140 -1.53 -10.09 -8.54
CA ILE A 140 -2.83 -9.81 -9.16
C ILE A 140 -3.13 -10.77 -10.32
N LYS A 141 -2.11 -11.08 -11.13
CA LYS A 141 -2.28 -11.93 -12.32
C LYS A 141 -2.43 -13.41 -11.98
N GLU A 142 -1.67 -13.91 -11.02
CA GLU A 142 -1.45 -15.36 -10.84
C GLU A 142 -2.38 -16.01 -9.80
N PHE A 143 -3.11 -15.21 -9.02
CA PHE A 143 -3.89 -15.67 -7.87
C PHE A 143 -5.29 -15.02 -7.79
N THR A 144 -6.16 -15.64 -7.00
CA THR A 144 -7.53 -15.15 -6.79
C THR A 144 -7.55 -13.82 -6.04
N ILE A 145 -8.38 -12.90 -6.51
CA ILE A 145 -8.59 -11.58 -5.90
C ILE A 145 -10.00 -11.49 -5.32
N VAL A 146 -10.10 -10.98 -4.10
CA VAL A 146 -11.36 -10.54 -3.49
C VAL A 146 -11.36 -9.01 -3.40
N GLY A 147 -12.45 -8.39 -3.85
CA GLY A 147 -12.62 -6.94 -3.93
C GLY A 147 -12.57 -6.43 -5.38
N THR A 148 -12.66 -5.11 -5.54
CA THR A 148 -12.69 -4.47 -6.86
C THR A 148 -11.30 -3.95 -7.20
N LEU A 149 -10.63 -4.63 -8.14
CA LEU A 149 -9.36 -4.17 -8.68
C LEU A 149 -9.59 -2.97 -9.62
N PRO A 150 -8.81 -1.88 -9.50
CA PRO A 150 -8.82 -0.81 -10.50
C PRO A 150 -8.48 -1.33 -11.90
N ALA A 151 -9.29 -0.97 -12.89
CA ALA A 151 -9.04 -1.33 -14.28
C ALA A 151 -7.97 -0.43 -14.92
N ASN A 152 -7.27 -0.96 -15.93
CA ASN A 152 -6.40 -0.18 -16.82
C ASN A 152 -5.28 0.63 -16.14
N ILE A 153 -4.73 0.14 -15.02
CA ILE A 153 -3.64 0.81 -14.28
C ILE A 153 -2.51 1.19 -15.24
N LYS A 154 -2.24 2.49 -15.42
CA LYS A 154 -1.14 3.01 -16.24
C LYS A 154 0.10 3.29 -15.41
N THR A 155 -0.09 3.87 -14.24
CA THR A 155 1.01 4.33 -13.39
C THR A 155 0.79 3.86 -11.97
N VAL A 156 1.86 3.47 -11.29
CA VAL A 156 1.89 3.30 -9.83
C VAL A 156 2.71 4.42 -9.23
N ALA A 157 2.12 5.20 -8.33
CA ALA A 157 2.77 6.27 -7.61
C ALA A 157 2.99 5.85 -6.15
N TYR A 158 4.25 5.81 -5.72
CA TYR A 158 4.62 5.61 -4.33
C TYR A 158 4.71 6.97 -3.63
N TRP A 159 3.83 7.19 -2.66
CA TRP A 159 3.86 8.37 -1.81
C TRP A 159 4.62 8.04 -0.53
N ASP A 160 5.86 8.50 -0.44
CA ASP A 160 6.69 8.37 0.75
C ASP A 160 6.35 9.47 1.75
N LEU A 161 5.53 9.11 2.74
CA LEU A 161 5.11 10.02 3.81
C LEU A 161 6.19 10.24 4.88
N SER A 162 7.33 9.55 4.83
CA SER A 162 8.47 9.87 5.69
C SER A 162 9.23 11.08 5.14
N LYS A 163 9.41 11.14 3.81
CA LYS A 163 10.18 12.18 3.12
C LYS A 163 9.34 13.23 2.40
N GLY A 164 8.04 13.00 2.23
CA GLY A 164 7.16 13.86 1.44
C GLY A 164 7.53 13.83 -0.04
N LYS A 165 7.78 12.64 -0.60
CA LYS A 165 8.20 12.45 -1.99
C LYS A 165 7.27 11.53 -2.74
N ILE A 166 7.17 11.74 -4.05
CA ILE A 166 6.45 10.86 -4.98
C ILE A 166 7.48 10.22 -5.91
N VAL A 167 7.35 8.92 -6.11
CA VAL A 167 8.04 8.20 -7.17
C VAL A 167 6.99 7.53 -8.03
N GLU A 168 7.02 7.80 -9.33
CA GLU A 168 6.08 7.23 -10.29
C GLU A 168 6.76 6.16 -11.14
N ILE A 169 6.01 5.09 -11.40
CA ILE A 169 6.46 3.93 -12.15
C ILE A 169 5.42 3.63 -13.21
N ASP A 170 5.85 3.52 -14.47
CA ASP A 170 5.00 3.04 -15.55
C ASP A 170 4.69 1.55 -15.34
N TYR A 171 3.40 1.24 -15.19
CA TYR A 171 2.92 -0.11 -14.86
C TYR A 171 2.85 -1.03 -16.08
N GLN A 172 2.57 -0.46 -17.25
CA GLN A 172 2.29 -1.23 -18.46
C GLN A 172 3.49 -2.05 -18.96
N PRO A 173 4.70 -1.47 -19.14
CA PRO A 173 5.83 -2.20 -19.72
C PRO A 173 6.41 -3.26 -18.77
N LEU A 174 6.15 -3.16 -17.46
CA LEU A 174 6.71 -4.07 -16.47
C LEU A 174 6.16 -5.48 -16.62
N GLN A 175 7.05 -6.46 -16.67
CA GLN A 175 6.65 -7.86 -16.65
C GLN A 175 6.39 -8.33 -15.21
N PRO A 176 5.28 -9.05 -14.95
CA PRO A 176 5.05 -9.65 -13.64
C PRO A 176 6.21 -10.59 -13.29
N VAL A 177 6.50 -10.71 -12.00
CA VAL A 177 7.37 -11.80 -11.52
C VAL A 177 6.69 -13.14 -11.74
N ASP A 178 7.48 -14.21 -11.84
CA ASP A 178 6.94 -15.55 -12.03
C ASP A 178 6.18 -16.05 -10.79
N LYS A 179 5.20 -16.92 -11.02
CA LYS A 179 4.35 -17.49 -9.98
C LYS A 179 5.15 -18.26 -8.91
N GLN A 180 6.20 -18.98 -9.30
CA GLN A 180 6.97 -19.81 -8.37
C GLN A 180 7.74 -18.94 -7.36
N SER A 181 8.29 -17.81 -7.79
CA SER A 181 8.93 -16.83 -6.90
C SER A 181 7.95 -16.28 -5.85
N LEU A 182 6.70 -16.04 -6.21
CA LEU A 182 5.65 -15.60 -5.28
C LEU A 182 5.30 -16.69 -4.27
N ILE A 183 5.19 -17.94 -4.72
CA ILE A 183 4.96 -19.11 -3.86
C ILE A 183 6.14 -19.32 -2.89
N ASN A 184 7.38 -19.19 -3.38
CA ASN A 184 8.57 -19.32 -2.54
C ASN A 184 8.60 -18.26 -1.44
N ALA A 185 8.20 -17.02 -1.74
CA ALA A 185 8.06 -15.98 -0.73
C ALA A 185 6.94 -16.28 0.26
N ALA A 186 5.80 -16.78 -0.21
CA ALA A 186 4.69 -17.21 0.64
C ALA A 186 5.11 -18.30 1.64
N ASN A 187 5.96 -19.24 1.23
CA ASN A 187 6.47 -20.32 2.09
C ASN A 187 7.53 -19.89 3.12
N ARG A 188 8.00 -18.64 3.07
CA ARG A 188 8.89 -18.05 4.07
C ARG A 188 8.13 -17.30 5.17
N ILE A 189 6.82 -17.16 5.04
CA ILE A 189 5.91 -16.51 6.00
C ILE A 189 5.37 -17.55 6.95
#